data_AF-A0A7Y1UK31-F1
#
_entry.id   AF-A0A7Y1UK31-F1
#
_cell.length_a   1.000
_cell.length_b   1.000
_cell.length_c   1.000
_cell.angle_alpha   90.00
_cell.angle_beta   90.00
_cell.angle_gamma   90.00
#
_symmetry.space_group_name_H-M   'P 1'
#
loop_
_entity.id
_entity.type
_entity.pdbx_description
1 polymer ?
#
loop_
_entity_poly.entity_id
_entity_poly.type
_entity_poly.pdbx_seq_one_letter_code
_entity_poly.pdbx_strand_id
1 'polypeptide(L)'
;MNATPDLTTNPRGFAEWLAEASSQAPRHSIVIASKCPADIVTVGGAIAGYLNEFDDSEGGAWRAFDATDLRHLAGDPECRTLLLDSLPKDPGLPDPCSDLDRIIRRLGLLGGAVLEGQASLDAAAGLRNTFQICLCCTEHADPEHCHMWLNPQRFSRESLVAIIADSFLDWASRLDG
;
A
#
# COMPACT_ATOMS: atom_id res chain seq x y z
N MET A 1 -11.08 10.10 15.47
CA MET A 1 -10.16 9.02 15.05
C MET A 1 -11.01 7.86 14.61
N ASN A 2 -11.31 7.75 13.32
CA ASN A 2 -12.00 6.59 12.78
C ASN A 2 -10.94 5.51 12.55
N ALA A 3 -11.03 4.41 13.29
CA ALA A 3 -10.21 3.24 13.07
C ALA A 3 -10.56 2.67 11.69
N THR A 4 -9.55 2.37 10.87
CA THR A 4 -9.73 1.58 9.65
C THR A 4 -10.39 0.26 10.05
N PRO A 5 -11.53 -0.13 9.45
CA PRO A 5 -12.20 -1.36 9.83
C PRO A 5 -11.30 -2.57 9.57
N ASP A 6 -11.05 -3.32 10.63
CA ASP A 6 -10.25 -4.55 10.65
C ASP A 6 -10.84 -5.55 9.64
N LEU A 7 -10.01 -6.03 8.70
CA LEU A 7 -10.38 -7.00 7.68
C LEU A 7 -10.99 -8.27 8.29
N THR A 8 -10.55 -8.65 9.49
CA THR A 8 -11.05 -9.82 10.21
C THR A 8 -12.48 -9.66 10.72
N THR A 9 -12.98 -8.42 10.80
CA THR A 9 -14.32 -8.12 11.33
C THR A 9 -15.35 -7.74 10.28
N ASN A 10 -14.94 -7.42 9.05
CA ASN A 10 -15.86 -7.04 7.98
C ASN A 10 -15.41 -7.50 6.57
N PRO A 11 -15.56 -8.79 6.24
CA PRO A 11 -15.24 -9.34 4.92
C PRO A 11 -16.10 -8.75 3.79
N ARG A 12 -17.33 -8.29 4.10
CA ARG A 12 -18.18 -7.59 3.12
C ARG A 12 -17.56 -6.27 2.67
N GLY A 13 -17.00 -5.53 3.63
CA GLY A 13 -16.28 -4.29 3.32
C GLY A 13 -15.01 -4.48 2.50
N PHE A 14 -14.39 -5.67 2.50
CA PHE A 14 -13.28 -5.98 1.61
C PHE A 14 -13.75 -6.27 0.18
N ALA A 15 -14.80 -7.08 0.02
CA ALA A 15 -15.36 -7.40 -1.29
C ALA A 15 -15.94 -6.17 -2.00
N GLU A 16 -16.64 -5.30 -1.26
CA GLU A 16 -17.16 -4.02 -1.77
C GLU A 16 -16.02 -3.11 -2.24
N TRP A 17 -15.03 -2.88 -1.38
CA TRP A 17 -13.83 -2.11 -1.74
C TRP A 17 -13.11 -2.67 -2.97
N LEU A 18 -12.95 -4.01 -3.04
CA LEU A 18 -12.29 -4.65 -4.17
C LEU A 18 -13.07 -4.45 -5.46
N ALA A 19 -14.40 -4.57 -5.42
CA ALA A 19 -15.26 -4.33 -6.58
C ALA A 19 -15.15 -2.88 -7.07
N GLU A 20 -15.13 -1.92 -6.16
CA GLU A 20 -14.91 -0.50 -6.46
C GLU A 20 -13.54 -0.28 -7.10
N ALA A 21 -12.47 -0.73 -6.44
CA ALA A 21 -11.10 -0.60 -6.93
C ALA A 21 -10.88 -1.25 -8.30
N SER A 22 -11.47 -2.42 -8.54
CA SER A 22 -11.41 -3.09 -9.86
C SER A 22 -12.20 -2.36 -10.95
N SER A 23 -13.24 -1.61 -10.58
CA SER A 23 -14.11 -0.90 -11.53
C SER A 23 -13.61 0.52 -11.88
N GLN A 24 -12.96 1.18 -10.93
CA GLN A 24 -12.56 2.58 -11.03
C GLN A 24 -11.05 2.78 -11.20
N ALA A 25 -10.28 1.69 -11.21
CA ALA A 25 -8.83 1.65 -11.46
C ALA A 25 -8.09 2.84 -10.85
N PRO A 26 -7.98 2.93 -9.52
CA PRO A 26 -6.92 3.74 -8.94
C PRO A 26 -5.61 3.24 -9.55
N ARG A 27 -4.82 4.13 -10.16
CA ARG A 27 -3.70 3.69 -11.01
C ARG A 27 -2.51 3.18 -10.20
N HIS A 28 -2.44 3.57 -8.92
CA HIS A 28 -1.25 3.39 -8.12
C HIS A 28 -1.52 3.00 -6.67
N SER A 29 -0.54 2.36 -6.06
CA SER A 29 -0.53 2.01 -4.63
C SER A 29 0.67 2.62 -3.93
N ILE A 30 0.60 2.76 -2.62
CA ILE A 30 1.70 3.17 -1.76
C ILE A 30 2.25 1.93 -1.04
N VAL A 31 3.58 1.82 -0.97
CA VAL A 31 4.26 0.76 -0.24
C VAL A 31 5.23 1.38 0.76
N ILE A 32 5.13 1.00 2.02
CA ILE A 32 5.89 1.61 3.12
C ILE A 32 6.62 0.52 3.89
N ALA A 33 7.94 0.59 3.93
CA ALA A 33 8.73 -0.21 4.87
C ALA A 33 9.42 0.69 5.89
N SER A 34 9.42 0.26 7.14
CA SER A 34 10.17 0.88 8.21
C SER A 34 11.34 0.00 8.61
N LYS A 35 12.55 0.56 8.58
CA LYS A 35 13.76 -0.02 9.18
C LYS A 35 14.01 0.54 10.59
N CYS A 36 13.11 1.39 11.09
CA CYS A 36 13.13 1.83 12.49
C CYS A 36 12.53 0.75 13.41
N PRO A 37 12.85 0.78 14.71
CA PRO A 37 12.18 -0.06 15.71
C PRO A 37 10.65 0.02 15.63
N ALA A 38 9.97 -1.11 15.88
CA ALA A 38 8.57 -1.37 15.57
C ALA A 38 7.56 -0.35 16.15
N ASP A 39 7.88 0.32 17.27
CA ASP A 39 6.98 1.28 17.92
C ASP A 39 6.89 2.65 17.22
N ILE A 40 7.73 2.91 16.22
CA ILE A 40 7.92 4.29 15.76
C ILE A 40 6.90 4.70 14.68
N VAL A 41 6.41 3.81 13.82
CA VAL A 41 5.52 4.25 12.73
C VAL A 41 4.60 3.15 12.20
N THR A 42 3.31 3.20 12.57
CA THR A 42 2.21 2.73 11.71
C THR A 42 1.48 3.96 11.18
N VAL A 43 1.62 4.22 9.88
CA VAL A 43 1.07 5.41 9.22
C VAL A 43 0.13 5.07 8.09
N GLY A 44 0.10 3.82 7.63
CA GLY A 44 -0.69 3.39 6.48
C GLY A 44 -2.16 3.77 6.62
N GLY A 45 -2.77 3.47 7.77
CA GLY A 45 -4.15 3.87 8.05
C GLY A 45 -4.38 5.38 8.06
N ALA A 46 -3.42 6.16 8.58
CA ALA A 46 -3.52 7.62 8.59
C ALA A 46 -3.32 8.24 7.20
N ILE A 47 -2.43 7.66 6.39
CA ILE A 47 -2.23 8.05 4.98
C ILE A 47 -3.46 7.74 4.16
N ALA A 48 -4.02 6.52 4.28
CA ALA A 48 -5.27 6.18 3.61
C ALA A 48 -6.41 7.11 4.03
N GLY A 49 -6.51 7.44 5.33
CA GLY A 49 -7.48 8.42 5.83
C GLY A 49 -7.29 9.81 5.23
N TYR A 50 -6.05 10.30 5.16
CA TYR A 50 -5.74 11.58 4.53
C TYR A 50 -6.09 11.60 3.05
N LEU A 51 -5.69 10.56 2.30
CA LEU A 51 -6.03 10.46 0.88
C LEU A 51 -7.54 10.42 0.67
N ASN A 52 -8.29 9.66 1.47
CA ASN A 52 -9.75 9.65 1.39
C ASN A 52 -10.44 10.98 1.72
N GLU A 53 -9.77 11.88 2.45
CA GLU A 53 -10.31 13.20 2.78
C GLU A 53 -10.05 14.22 1.67
N PHE A 54 -8.92 14.10 0.96
CA PHE A 54 -8.43 15.13 0.03
C PHE A 54 -8.35 14.69 -1.44
N ASP A 55 -8.41 13.38 -1.71
CA ASP A 55 -8.47 12.84 -3.06
C ASP A 55 -9.94 12.79 -3.51
N ASP A 56 -10.35 13.84 -4.23
CA ASP A 56 -11.65 13.90 -4.89
C ASP A 56 -11.74 12.96 -6.11
N SER A 57 -10.70 12.15 -6.38
CA SER A 57 -10.71 11.27 -7.54
C SER A 57 -11.83 10.23 -7.45
N GLU A 58 -12.43 9.96 -8.60
CA GLU A 58 -13.46 8.92 -8.75
C GLU A 58 -12.89 7.49 -8.59
N GLY A 59 -11.66 7.32 -8.07
CA GLY A 59 -10.89 6.07 -8.03
C GLY A 59 -11.25 5.09 -6.91
N GLY A 60 -12.26 5.42 -6.09
CA GLY A 60 -12.66 4.64 -4.92
C GLY A 60 -11.82 4.92 -3.67
N ALA A 61 -12.25 4.38 -2.53
CA ALA A 61 -11.61 4.67 -1.25
C ALA A 61 -10.22 4.01 -1.12
N TRP A 62 -9.23 4.75 -0.64
CA TRP A 62 -7.93 4.25 -0.22
C TRP A 62 -8.05 3.32 0.99
N ARG A 63 -7.33 2.20 0.96
CA ARG A 63 -7.31 1.23 2.06
C ARG A 63 -5.89 0.88 2.48
N ALA A 64 -5.67 0.89 3.80
CA ALA A 64 -4.42 0.43 4.38
C ALA A 64 -4.44 -1.06 4.70
N PHE A 65 -3.29 -1.71 4.53
CA PHE A 65 -3.06 -3.11 4.85
C PHE A 65 -1.76 -3.24 5.63
N ASP A 66 -1.86 -3.71 6.87
CA ASP A 66 -0.70 -4.02 7.68
C ASP A 66 -0.20 -5.48 7.45
N ALA A 67 0.86 -5.87 8.16
CA ALA A 67 1.41 -7.22 8.02
C ALA A 67 0.48 -8.33 8.55
N THR A 68 -0.49 -8.02 9.41
CA THR A 68 -1.50 -8.96 9.90
C THR A 68 -2.58 -9.16 8.85
N ASP A 69 -3.09 -8.07 8.28
CA ASP A 69 -4.04 -8.02 7.18
C ASP A 69 -3.55 -8.84 5.99
N LEU A 70 -2.32 -8.59 5.54
CA LEU A 70 -1.73 -9.25 4.38
C LEU A 70 -1.55 -10.76 4.60
N ARG A 71 -1.15 -11.17 5.81
CA ARG A 71 -1.05 -12.60 6.16
C ARG A 71 -2.42 -13.27 6.22
N HIS A 72 -3.43 -12.56 6.73
CA HIS A 72 -4.79 -13.06 6.75
C HIS A 72 -5.32 -13.29 5.33
N LEU A 73 -5.19 -12.29 4.45
CA LEU A 73 -5.57 -12.41 3.03
C LEU A 73 -4.83 -13.53 2.31
N ALA A 74 -3.55 -13.73 2.61
CA ALA A 74 -2.76 -14.81 2.02
C ALA A 74 -3.15 -16.20 2.55
N GLY A 75 -3.58 -16.29 3.80
CA GLY A 75 -3.97 -17.53 4.47
C GLY A 75 -5.40 -17.98 4.16
N ASP A 76 -6.31 -17.05 3.86
CA ASP A 76 -7.71 -17.33 3.55
C ASP A 76 -7.89 -17.68 2.05
N PRO A 77 -8.32 -18.91 1.71
CA PRO A 77 -8.53 -19.31 0.32
C PRO A 77 -9.58 -18.47 -0.42
N GLU A 78 -10.67 -18.06 0.24
CA GLU A 78 -11.75 -17.30 -0.40
C GLU A 78 -11.29 -15.89 -0.74
N CYS A 79 -10.67 -15.20 0.23
CA CYS A 79 -10.10 -13.86 0.01
C CYS A 79 -9.00 -13.88 -1.04
N ARG A 80 -8.12 -14.90 -1.00
CA ARG A 80 -7.05 -15.06 -1.99
C ARG A 80 -7.61 -15.26 -3.39
N THR A 81 -8.57 -16.18 -3.57
CA THR A 81 -9.20 -16.39 -4.89
C THR A 81 -9.88 -15.12 -5.38
N LEU A 82 -10.66 -14.46 -4.52
CA LEU A 82 -11.37 -13.23 -4.86
C LEU A 82 -10.41 -12.13 -5.37
N LEU A 83 -9.28 -11.91 -4.68
CA LEU A 83 -8.28 -10.92 -5.09
C LEU A 83 -7.49 -11.35 -6.34
N LEU A 84 -7.14 -12.64 -6.46
CA LEU A 84 -6.37 -13.12 -7.60
C LEU A 84 -7.19 -13.11 -8.89
N ASP A 85 -8.50 -13.26 -8.80
CA ASP A 85 -9.40 -13.21 -9.96
C ASP A 85 -9.78 -11.77 -10.38
N SER A 86 -9.45 -10.75 -9.58
CA SER A 86 -9.93 -9.38 -9.78
C SER A 86 -9.23 -8.57 -10.88
N LEU A 87 -8.09 -9.04 -11.42
CA LEU A 87 -7.41 -8.40 -12.56
C LEU A 87 -6.88 -9.46 -13.54
N PRO A 88 -6.37 -9.09 -14.72
CA PRO A 88 -5.65 -10.03 -15.59
C PRO A 88 -4.35 -10.52 -14.94
N LYS A 89 -3.85 -11.70 -15.35
CA LYS A 89 -2.47 -12.09 -15.02
C LYS A 89 -1.50 -11.20 -15.79
N ASP A 90 -0.50 -10.63 -15.12
CA ASP A 90 0.55 -9.85 -15.76
C ASP A 90 1.67 -10.79 -16.25
N PRO A 91 1.86 -10.95 -17.58
CA PRO A 91 2.85 -11.88 -18.12
C PRO A 91 4.30 -11.39 -17.98
N GLY A 92 4.54 -10.14 -17.55
CA GLY A 92 5.87 -9.55 -17.49
C GLY A 92 6.58 -9.64 -16.13
N LEU A 93 5.88 -10.10 -15.08
CA LEU A 93 6.45 -10.18 -13.74
C LEU A 93 6.99 -11.58 -13.43
N PRO A 94 8.12 -11.69 -12.71
CA PRO A 94 8.61 -12.99 -12.25
C PRO A 94 7.58 -13.66 -11.36
N ASP A 95 7.54 -14.99 -11.42
CA ASP A 95 6.65 -15.79 -10.60
C ASP A 95 6.93 -15.51 -9.11
N PRO A 96 5.91 -15.09 -8.33
CA PRO A 96 6.08 -14.79 -6.92
C PRO A 96 6.41 -16.05 -6.10
N CYS A 97 7.33 -15.89 -5.15
CA CYS A 97 7.88 -16.97 -4.33
C CYS A 97 6.88 -17.53 -3.31
N SER A 98 5.84 -16.78 -2.94
CA SER A 98 4.84 -17.18 -1.95
C SER A 98 3.45 -16.61 -2.25
N ASP A 99 2.41 -17.16 -1.61
CA ASP A 99 1.06 -16.58 -1.67
C ASP A 99 1.01 -15.17 -1.06
N LEU A 100 1.83 -14.89 -0.04
CA LEU A 100 1.94 -13.53 0.52
C LEU A 100 2.47 -12.54 -0.54
N ASP A 101 3.52 -12.91 -1.27
CA ASP A 101 4.07 -12.08 -2.35
C ASP A 101 3.05 -11.88 -3.47
N ARG A 102 2.27 -12.94 -3.80
CA ARG A 102 1.17 -12.86 -4.77
C ARG A 102 0.14 -11.82 -4.36
N ILE A 103 -0.33 -11.88 -3.12
CA ILE A 103 -1.34 -10.95 -2.59
C ILE A 103 -0.81 -9.52 -2.59
N ILE A 104 0.40 -9.29 -2.08
CA ILE A 104 1.00 -7.95 -2.01
C ILE A 104 1.14 -7.36 -3.41
N ARG A 105 1.72 -8.12 -4.36
CA ARG A 105 1.86 -7.67 -5.74
C ARG A 105 0.52 -7.34 -6.37
N ARG A 106 -0.49 -8.15 -6.05
CA ARG A 106 -1.82 -7.97 -6.58
C ARG A 106 -2.50 -6.72 -6.07
N LEU A 107 -2.43 -6.44 -4.77
CA LEU A 107 -2.90 -5.19 -4.18
C LEU A 107 -2.13 -4.00 -4.75
N GLY A 108 -0.80 -4.14 -4.88
CA GLY A 108 0.05 -3.13 -5.51
C GLY A 108 -0.43 -2.76 -6.92
N LEU A 109 -0.70 -3.78 -7.75
CA LEU A 109 -1.19 -3.64 -9.13
C LEU A 109 -2.62 -3.10 -9.24
N LEU A 110 -3.49 -3.45 -8.29
CA LEU A 110 -4.88 -2.98 -8.25
C LEU A 110 -4.98 -1.47 -8.05
N GLY A 111 -4.07 -0.91 -7.26
CA GLY A 111 -4.11 0.50 -6.86
C GLY A 111 -5.00 0.75 -5.65
N GLY A 112 -4.93 1.96 -5.11
CA GLY A 112 -5.76 2.39 -3.97
C GLY A 112 -5.38 1.70 -2.65
N ALA A 113 -4.26 0.98 -2.62
CA ALA A 113 -3.77 0.27 -1.46
C ALA A 113 -2.57 1.00 -0.82
N VAL A 114 -2.52 1.03 0.51
CA VAL A 114 -1.36 1.47 1.30
C VAL A 114 -0.82 0.25 2.05
N LEU A 115 0.28 -0.31 1.57
CA LEU A 115 0.84 -1.59 2.02
C LEU A 115 2.01 -1.37 2.96
N GLU A 116 1.91 -1.81 4.21
CA GLU A 116 2.97 -1.66 5.20
C GLU A 116 3.83 -2.92 5.37
N GLY A 117 5.11 -2.73 5.68
CA GLY A 117 6.05 -3.78 6.08
C GLY A 117 7.16 -4.05 5.05
N GLN A 118 8.26 -4.64 5.53
CA GLN A 118 9.42 -4.96 4.67
C GLN A 118 9.04 -5.96 3.57
N ALA A 119 8.23 -6.97 3.88
CA ALA A 119 7.73 -7.92 2.88
C ALA A 119 6.94 -7.21 1.75
N SER A 120 6.22 -6.14 2.09
CA SER A 120 5.48 -5.34 1.12
C SER A 120 6.42 -4.65 0.14
N LEU A 121 7.50 -4.05 0.64
CA LEU A 121 8.54 -3.42 -0.18
C LEU A 121 9.27 -4.44 -1.07
N ASP A 122 9.67 -5.58 -0.49
CA ASP A 122 10.40 -6.62 -1.22
C ASP A 122 9.54 -7.21 -2.36
N ALA A 123 8.28 -7.52 -2.08
CA ALA A 123 7.37 -8.06 -3.08
C ALA A 123 6.99 -7.03 -4.15
N ALA A 124 6.89 -5.75 -3.81
CA ALA A 124 6.62 -4.66 -4.75
C ALA A 124 7.82 -4.26 -5.61
N ALA A 125 9.01 -4.82 -5.36
CA ALA A 125 10.19 -4.53 -6.17
C ALA A 125 9.91 -4.77 -7.67
N GLY A 126 10.12 -3.73 -8.47
CA GLY A 126 9.89 -3.73 -9.93
C GLY A 126 8.46 -3.35 -10.37
N LEU A 127 7.51 -3.17 -9.45
CA LEU A 127 6.16 -2.70 -9.79
C LEU A 127 6.16 -1.19 -10.06
N ARG A 128 5.97 -0.83 -11.34
CA ARG A 128 5.99 0.58 -11.79
C ARG A 128 4.84 1.42 -11.25
N ASN A 129 3.76 0.77 -10.83
CA ASN A 129 2.56 1.43 -10.35
C ASN A 129 2.54 1.55 -8.81
N THR A 130 3.69 1.37 -8.16
CA THR A 130 3.82 1.50 -6.70
C THR A 130 4.77 2.63 -6.33
N PHE A 131 4.32 3.52 -5.44
CA PHE A 131 5.15 4.53 -4.82
C PHE A 131 5.78 3.95 -3.54
N GLN A 132 7.08 3.71 -3.61
CA GLN A 132 7.82 2.95 -2.59
C GLN A 132 8.54 3.90 -1.62
N ILE A 133 8.23 3.76 -0.34
CA ILE A 133 8.70 4.63 0.73
C ILE A 133 9.47 3.81 1.74
N CYS A 134 10.64 4.32 2.09
CA CYS A 134 11.49 3.73 3.09
C CYS A 134 11.64 4.69 4.28
N LEU A 135 11.26 4.24 5.48
CA LEU A 135 11.45 5.00 6.72
C LEU A 135 12.70 4.50 7.44
N CYS A 136 13.71 5.35 7.62
CA CYS A 136 14.94 5.02 8.35
C CYS A 136 15.29 6.01 9.44
N CYS A 137 15.74 5.48 10.57
CA CYS A 137 16.26 6.28 11.66
C CYS A 137 17.76 6.59 11.49
N THR A 138 18.44 5.97 10.51
CA THR A 138 19.85 6.19 10.20
C THR A 138 20.02 6.93 8.87
N GLU A 139 21.01 7.81 8.79
CA GLU A 139 21.25 8.65 7.61
C GLU A 139 21.89 7.92 6.43
N HIS A 140 22.12 6.60 6.51
CA HIS A 140 22.95 5.83 5.55
C HIS A 140 22.27 4.56 5.04
N ALA A 141 20.93 4.54 4.96
CA ALA A 141 20.27 3.41 4.35
C ALA A 141 20.46 3.44 2.83
N ASP A 142 20.88 2.29 2.29
CA ASP A 142 21.13 2.06 0.87
C ASP A 142 19.95 2.56 0.02
N PRO A 143 20.15 3.53 -0.90
CA PRO A 143 19.06 4.20 -1.61
C PRO A 143 18.41 3.35 -2.69
N GLU A 144 18.94 2.16 -2.98
CA GLU A 144 18.41 1.36 -4.06
C GLU A 144 16.97 0.93 -3.73
N HIS A 145 16.05 1.24 -4.66
CA HIS A 145 14.66 0.75 -4.76
C HIS A 145 13.53 1.59 -4.12
N CYS A 146 13.80 2.70 -3.42
CA CYS A 146 12.74 3.57 -2.88
C CYS A 146 12.61 4.91 -3.63
N HIS A 147 11.37 5.35 -3.86
CA HIS A 147 11.06 6.67 -4.42
C HIS A 147 11.24 7.78 -3.39
N MET A 148 11.06 7.46 -2.12
CA MET A 148 11.16 8.41 -1.01
C MET A 148 11.83 7.77 0.21
N TRP A 149 12.74 8.52 0.82
CA TRP A 149 13.33 8.18 2.11
C TRP A 149 13.02 9.28 3.13
N LEU A 150 12.53 8.89 4.30
CA LEU A 150 12.25 9.80 5.39
C LEU A 150 12.82 9.27 6.70
N ASN A 151 13.36 10.19 7.51
CA ASN A 151 13.68 9.90 8.90
C ASN A 151 12.49 10.25 9.79
N PRO A 152 11.71 9.26 10.27
CA PRO A 152 10.48 9.56 11.01
C PRO A 152 10.74 10.26 12.35
N GLN A 153 11.96 10.21 12.91
CA GLN A 153 12.28 10.92 14.15
C GLN A 153 12.37 12.44 13.97
N ARG A 154 12.43 12.93 12.73
CA ARG A 154 12.49 14.36 12.41
C ARG A 154 11.14 15.01 12.17
N PHE A 155 10.06 14.23 12.17
CA PHE A 155 8.72 14.68 11.85
C PHE A 155 7.74 14.28 12.94
N SER A 156 6.69 15.09 13.13
CA SER A 156 5.49 14.60 13.80
C SER A 156 4.82 13.53 12.93
N ARG A 157 3.95 12.72 13.51
CA ARG A 157 3.18 11.72 12.75
C ARG A 157 2.33 12.40 11.67
N GLU A 158 1.67 13.50 12.02
CA GLU A 158 0.80 14.27 11.15
C GLU A 158 1.59 14.86 9.97
N SER A 159 2.75 15.46 10.25
CA SER A 159 3.63 15.97 9.20
C SER A 159 4.15 14.85 8.30
N LEU A 160 4.49 13.68 8.86
CA LEU A 160 4.96 12.55 8.08
C LEU A 160 3.88 12.03 7.12
N VAL A 161 2.63 11.92 7.60
CA VAL A 161 1.47 11.53 6.80
C VAL A 161 1.24 12.49 5.64
N ALA A 162 1.18 13.79 5.91
CA ALA A 162 0.96 14.81 4.88
C ALA A 162 2.08 14.82 3.83
N ILE A 163 3.35 14.80 4.28
CA ILE A 163 4.51 14.75 3.38
C ILE A 163 4.46 13.54 2.44
N ILE A 164 4.14 12.36 2.98
CA ILE A 164 4.02 11.14 2.20
C ILE A 164 2.89 11.22 1.19
N ALA A 165 1.69 11.60 1.64
CA ALA A 165 0.49 11.67 0.79
C ALA A 165 0.66 12.70 -0.33
N ASP A 166 1.12 13.90 -0.02
CA ASP A 166 1.30 14.97 -1.01
C ASP A 166 2.40 14.60 -2.03
N SER A 167 3.50 13.97 -1.57
CA SER A 167 4.57 13.50 -2.47
C SER A 167 4.09 12.38 -3.39
N PHE A 168 3.24 11.49 -2.89
CA PHE A 168 2.60 10.46 -3.68
C PHE A 168 1.70 11.06 -4.77
N LEU A 169 0.87 12.04 -4.43
CA LEU A 169 -0.03 12.71 -5.39
C LEU A 169 0.75 13.43 -6.50
N ASP A 170 1.82 14.15 -6.15
CA ASP A 170 2.72 14.77 -7.13
C ASP A 170 3.40 13.71 -8.02
N TRP A 171 3.88 12.61 -7.45
CA TRP A 171 4.45 11.50 -8.23
C TRP A 171 3.43 10.87 -9.20
N ALA A 172 2.22 10.58 -8.73
CA ALA A 172 1.15 9.96 -9.52
C ALA A 172 0.76 10.87 -10.71
N SER A 173 0.61 12.17 -10.47
CA SER A 173 0.26 13.15 -11.51
C SER A 173 1.24 13.21 -12.69
N ARG A 174 2.51 12.85 -12.47
CA ARG A 174 3.56 12.83 -13.51
C ARG A 174 3.56 11.58 -14.36
N LEU A 175 2.92 10.50 -13.91
CA LEU A 175 2.78 9.26 -14.65
C LEU A 175 1.52 9.24 -15.53
N ASP A 176 0.54 10.09 -15.19
CA ASP A 176 -0.75 10.18 -15.87
C ASP A 176 -0.79 11.23 -16.99
N GLY A 177 0.24 12.08 -17.11
CA GLY A 177 0.41 13.08 -18.17
C GLY A 177 1.29 12.59 -19.31
#